data_AF-A0A5K1A9P1-F1
#
_entry.id   AF-A0A5K1A9P1-F1
#
_cell.length_a   1.000
_cell.length_b   1.000
_cell.length_c   1.000
_cell.angle_alpha   90.00
_cell.angle_beta   90.00
_cell.angle_gamma   90.00
#
_symmetry.space_group_name_H-M   'P 1'
#
loop_
_entity.id
_entity.type
_entity.pdbx_description
1 polymer ?
#
loop_
_entity_poly.entity_id
_entity_poly.type
_entity_poly.pdbx_seq_one_letter_code
_entity_poly.pdbx_strand_id
1 'polypeptide(L)' 'IADPGGGVFISDPKKPAGGHVLAHASTVRLMLRKGKGEQRVCKVFDAPNLPEAEAISF' A
#
# COMPACT_ATOMS: atom_id res chain seq x y z
N ILE A 1 -2.27 -1.37 -20.25
CA ILE A 1 -0.96 -1.51 -19.58
C ILE A 1 -1.12 -2.61 -18.53
N ALA A 2 -0.48 -3.75 -18.77
CA ALA A 2 -0.94 -5.07 -18.31
C ALA A 2 -0.30 -5.50 -16.97
N ASP A 3 -1.14 -5.72 -15.97
CA ASP A 3 -0.89 -6.72 -14.94
C ASP A 3 -1.41 -8.06 -15.51
N PRO A 4 -0.57 -9.09 -15.69
CA PRO A 4 -0.96 -10.33 -16.38
C PRO A 4 -1.86 -11.25 -15.54
N GLY A 5 -2.26 -10.83 -14.33
CA GLY A 5 -3.30 -11.50 -13.52
C GLY A 5 -4.71 -11.16 -14.02
N GLY A 6 -5.23 -11.93 -14.98
CA GLY A 6 -6.55 -11.75 -15.58
C GLY A 6 -7.71 -11.80 -14.58
N GLY A 7 -8.57 -10.78 -14.66
CA GLY A 7 -9.85 -10.69 -13.95
C GLY A 7 -10.37 -9.25 -13.90
N VAL A 8 -10.85 -8.71 -15.03
CA VAL A 8 -11.20 -7.29 -15.25
C VAL A 8 -12.35 -6.70 -14.42
N PHE A 9 -12.89 -7.39 -13.41
CA PHE A 9 -14.09 -6.92 -12.70
C PHE A 9 -14.10 -7.04 -11.17
N ILE A 10 -13.03 -7.50 -10.54
CA ILE A 10 -12.86 -7.38 -9.09
C ILE A 10 -11.45 -6.83 -8.86
N SER A 11 -11.31 -5.50 -8.90
CA SER A 11 -10.12 -4.86 -8.32
C SER A 11 -10.09 -5.24 -6.85
N ASP A 12 -9.00 -5.84 -6.36
CA ASP A 12 -8.79 -5.97 -4.92
C ASP A 12 -9.06 -4.60 -4.28
N PRO A 13 -10.07 -4.48 -3.39
CA PRO A 13 -10.44 -3.20 -2.80
C PRO A 13 -9.29 -2.58 -2.00
N LYS A 14 -8.22 -3.34 -1.72
CA LYS A 14 -7.01 -2.87 -1.04
C LYS A 14 -5.94 -2.33 -1.99
N LYS A 15 -6.09 -2.46 -3.31
CA LYS A 15 -5.13 -1.91 -4.28
C LYS A 15 -5.22 -0.38 -4.26
N PRO A 16 -4.10 0.35 -4.15
CA PRO A 16 -4.13 1.80 -4.17
C PRO A 16 -4.57 2.33 -5.54
N ALA A 17 -5.33 3.42 -5.53
CA ALA A 17 -5.72 4.15 -6.73
C ALA A 17 -4.49 4.78 -7.42
N GLY A 18 -4.62 5.15 -8.70
CA GLY A 18 -3.57 5.85 -9.45
C GLY A 18 -2.51 4.97 -10.13
N GLY A 19 -2.48 3.67 -9.82
CA GLY A 19 -1.65 2.68 -10.54
C GLY A 19 -0.17 3.05 -10.61
N HIS A 20 0.47 2.75 -11.75
CA HIS A 20 1.91 2.95 -11.95
C HIS A 20 2.34 4.42 -11.89
N VAL A 21 1.49 5.35 -12.34
CA VAL A 21 1.81 6.79 -12.34
C VAL A 21 2.02 7.27 -10.91
N LEU A 22 1.05 6.98 -10.03
CA LEU A 22 1.18 7.38 -8.62
C LEU A 22 2.26 6.59 -7.89
N ALA A 23 2.44 5.31 -8.24
CA ALA A 23 3.50 4.48 -7.67
C ALA A 23 4.90 5.05 -7.96
N HIS A 24 5.15 5.50 -9.20
CA HIS A 24 6.45 6.04 -9.61
C HIS A 24 6.70 7.46 -9.07
N ALA A 25 5.65 8.29 -9.00
CA ALA A 25 5.76 9.66 -8.50
C ALA A 25 6.00 9.73 -6.98
N SER A 26 5.65 8.68 -6.24
CA SER A 26 5.76 8.63 -4.77
C SER A 26 7.13 8.10 -4.35
N THR A 27 7.88 8.86 -3.56
CA THR A 27 9.18 8.40 -3.02
C THR A 27 9.03 7.41 -1.86
N VAL A 28 7.97 7.55 -1.05
CA VAL A 28 7.67 6.67 0.07
C VAL A 28 6.18 6.38 0.07
N ARG A 29 5.81 5.10 0.17
CA ARG A 29 4.43 4.65 0.20
C ARG A 29 4.16 3.91 1.49
N LEU A 30 3.11 4.30 2.19
CA LEU A 30 2.70 3.73 3.47
C LEU A 30 1.32 3.09 3.32
N MET A 31 1.15 1.89 3.89
CA MET A 31 -0.12 1.21 4.00
C MET A 31 -0.64 1.33 5.42
N LEU A 32 -1.81 1.95 5.58
CA LEU A 32 -2.47 2.11 6.87
C LEU A 32 -3.57 1.07 7.03
N ARG A 33 -3.62 0.41 8.19
CA ARG A 33 -4.75 -0.46 8.58
C ARG A 33 -5.17 -0.20 10.02
N LYS A 34 -6.45 -0.48 10.31
CA LYS A 34 -6.96 -0.47 11.69
C LYS A 34 -6.41 -1.69 12.43
N GLY A 35 -5.83 -1.46 13.61
CA GLY A 35 -5.36 -2.51 14.53
C GLY A 35 -6.46 -2.97 15.48
N LYS A 36 -6.08 -3.63 16.58
CA LYS A 36 -7.02 -3.99 17.65
C LYS A 36 -7.36 -2.75 18.48
N GLY A 37 -8.64 -2.59 18.84
CA GLY A 37 -9.10 -1.44 19.61
C GLY A 37 -8.88 -0.12 18.86
N GLU A 38 -8.19 0.82 19.51
CA GLU A 38 -7.90 2.16 18.96
C GLU A 38 -6.66 2.18 18.06
N GLN A 39 -5.86 1.11 18.05
CA GLN A 39 -4.57 1.09 17.35
C GLN A 39 -4.65 1.39 15.85
N ARG A 40 -3.60 2.03 15.34
CA ARG A 40 -3.34 2.27 13.92
C ARG A 40 -2.01 1.64 13.54
N VAL A 41 -2.04 0.86 12.49
CA VAL A 41 -0.84 0.22 11.96
C VAL A 41 -0.42 0.95 10.69
N CYS A 42 0.85 1.28 10.60
CA CYS A 42 1.50 1.83 9.41
C CYS A 42 2.58 0.87 8.94
N LYS A 43 2.48 0.40 7.69
CA LYS A 43 3.49 -0.45 7.06
C LYS A 43 4.17 0.30 5.92
N VAL A 44 5.50 0.24 5.85
CA VAL A 44 6.25 0.70 4.67
C VAL A 44 5.93 -0.26 3.53
N PHE A 45 5.23 0.25 2.51
CA PHE A 45 4.84 -0.52 1.34
C PHE A 45 5.95 -0.49 0.28
N ASP A 46 6.58 0.67 0.09
CA ASP A 46 7.69 0.88 -0.84
C ASP A 46 8.47 2.13 -0.46
N ALA A 47 9.80 2.05 -0.46
CA ALA A 47 10.72 3.15 -0.17
C ALA A 47 12.15 2.79 -0.64
N PRO A 48 12.94 3.74 -1.18
CA PRO A 48 14.27 3.46 -1.71
C PRO A 48 15.30 3.12 -0.63
N ASN A 49 15.09 3.57 0.61
CA ASN A 49 16.09 3.54 1.69
C ASN A 49 15.54 2.97 3.01
N LEU A 50 14.32 2.46 3.02
CA LEU A 50 13.71 1.86 4.20
C LEU A 50 13.34 0.41 3.90
N PRO A 51 13.66 -0.53 4.81
CA PRO A 51 13.17 -1.89 4.67
C PRO A 51 11.65 -1.92 4.86
N GLU A 52 11.02 -2.98 4.35
CA GLU A 52 9.64 -3.29 4.65
C GLU A 52 9.48 -3.52 6.17
N ALA A 53 8.80 -2.59 6.84
CA ALA A 53 8.66 -2.56 8.29
C ALA A 53 7.27 -2.06 8.71
N GLU A 54 6.85 -2.40 9.93
CA GLU A 54 5.55 -2.02 10.50
C GLU A 54 5.73 -1.24 11.80
N ALA A 55 4.98 -0.16 11.96
CA ALA A 55 4.88 0.63 13.17
C ALA A 55 3.42 0.66 13.66
N ILE A 56 3.24 0.65 14.98
CA ILE A 56 1.93 0.65 15.63
C ILE A 56 1.80 1.91 16.48
N SER A 57 0.80 2.73 16.18
CA SER A 57 0.35 3.85 17.02
C SER A 57 -0.92 3.46 17.77
N PHE A 58 -1.16 4.11 18.91
CA PHE A 58 -2.45 4.10 19.59
C PHE A 58 -3.51 4.88 18.79
#